data_AF-A0A0B6ZZB5-F1
#
_entry.id   AF-A0A0B6ZZB5-F1
#
_cell.length_a   1.000
_cell.length_b   1.000
_cell.length_c   1.000
_cell.angle_alpha   90.00
_cell.angle_beta   90.00
_cell.angle_gamma   90.00
#
_symmetry.space_group_name_H-M   'P 1'
#
loop_
_entity.id
_entity.type
_entity.pdbx_description
1 polymer ?
#
loop_
_entity_poly.entity_id
_entity_poly.type
_entity_poly.pdbx_seq_one_letter_code
_entity_poly.pdbx_strand_id
1 'polypeptide(L)'
;VLADIPNVYTQGIEIVQRFSVNWLNKANATVPLSDNFADTTNTYQRSGSAGYVMGKPLLTGRAEYNGTTGQFNQVDVISEKQIAIWRPGVNGLCVDALRQPVTFGDDALSGCALRLTFSDLNNTCTELRQLLTNHLDVLMAANVVGRYGYNDVNNENMWIPVLRQNLNLSNSEVVVLDNSTGLNATTQELRSWSDSVTGICLVPDTVNLQVLYAQTGAVNGYPRYEVLGAYINYSMSNWSMDCMGVNRGRCDSTSNNVQTFILSSTVTLLKYQLHHQFLKADLIQDVIQITF
;
A
#
# COMPACT_ATOMS: atom_id res chain seq x y z
N VAL A 1 6.84 -45.35 21.72
CA VAL A 1 6.96 -44.03 22.35
C VAL A 1 5.75 -43.20 21.95
N LEU A 2 4.62 -43.52 22.58
CA LEU A 2 3.32 -42.87 22.45
C LEU A 2 2.65 -43.08 23.81
N ALA A 3 2.98 -42.20 24.74
CA ALA A 3 2.32 -42.00 26.02
C ALA A 3 2.81 -40.66 26.57
N ASP A 4 1.90 -39.92 27.19
CA ASP A 4 2.04 -38.58 27.78
C ASP A 4 1.82 -37.38 26.84
N ILE A 5 0.57 -37.22 26.43
CA ILE A 5 0.00 -35.89 26.18
C ILE A 5 -0.99 -35.61 27.34
N PRO A 6 -0.72 -34.65 28.22
CA PRO A 6 -1.67 -34.29 29.27
C PRO A 6 -2.89 -33.59 28.63
N ASN A 7 -4.07 -34.02 29.05
CA ASN A 7 -5.36 -33.46 28.66
C ASN A 7 -5.50 -32.07 29.29
N VAL A 8 -5.24 -31.01 28.52
CA VAL A 8 -5.50 -29.63 28.95
C VAL A 8 -6.91 -29.25 28.53
N TYR A 9 -7.79 -29.10 29.51
CA TYR A 9 -9.09 -28.45 29.35
C TYR A 9 -8.86 -27.04 28.78
N THR A 10 -9.40 -26.77 27.59
CA THR A 10 -9.41 -25.45 26.96
C THR A 10 -10.43 -24.55 27.66
N GLN A 11 -10.02 -23.88 28.74
CA GLN A 11 -10.62 -22.60 29.07
C GLN A 11 -9.95 -21.52 28.23
N GLY A 12 -10.76 -20.76 27.49
CA GLY A 12 -10.30 -19.72 26.57
C GLY A 12 -9.41 -18.71 27.29
N ILE A 13 -8.13 -18.68 26.92
CA ILE A 13 -7.22 -17.64 27.36
C ILE A 13 -7.41 -16.46 26.41
N GLU A 14 -8.00 -15.39 26.91
CA GLU A 14 -8.07 -14.11 26.22
C GLU A 14 -6.72 -13.39 26.41
N ILE A 15 -5.97 -13.19 25.33
CA ILE A 15 -4.71 -12.46 25.36
C ILE A 15 -5.01 -10.99 25.09
N VAL A 16 -4.83 -10.13 26.10
CA VAL A 16 -4.96 -8.68 25.96
C VAL A 16 -3.57 -8.05 25.86
N GLN A 17 -3.26 -7.43 24.73
CA GLN A 17 -2.09 -6.57 24.57
C GLN A 17 -2.47 -5.09 24.79
N ARG A 18 -1.59 -4.35 25.48
CA ARG A 18 -1.72 -2.89 25.70
C ARG A 18 -0.49 -2.18 25.15
N PHE A 19 -0.72 -1.10 24.43
CA PHE A 19 0.29 -0.14 24.01
C PHE A 19 -0.02 1.24 24.57
N SER A 20 1.02 2.06 24.75
CA SER A 20 0.91 3.45 25.21
C SER A 20 1.84 4.34 24.40
N VAL A 21 1.40 5.55 24.09
CA VAL A 21 2.18 6.59 23.41
C VAL A 21 2.01 7.91 24.14
N ASN A 22 3.10 8.68 24.27
CA ASN A 22 3.10 10.01 24.88
C ASN A 22 3.27 11.08 23.80
N TRP A 23 2.41 12.10 23.84
CA TRP A 23 2.40 13.19 22.87
C TRP A 23 2.96 14.47 23.49
N LEU A 24 3.84 15.15 22.76
CA LEU A 24 4.28 16.51 23.08
C LEU A 24 3.65 17.47 22.07
N ASN A 25 2.75 18.34 22.55
CA ASN A 25 2.05 19.32 21.73
C ASN A 25 2.94 20.54 21.44
N LYS A 26 2.99 20.98 20.19
CA LYS A 26 3.45 22.33 19.82
C LYS A 26 2.28 23.07 19.20
N ALA A 27 1.76 24.08 19.90
CA ALA A 27 0.65 24.88 19.43
C ALA A 27 1.11 25.91 18.38
N ASN A 28 0.21 26.16 17.42
CA ASN A 28 0.24 27.14 16.32
C ASN A 28 1.01 26.72 15.07
N ALA A 29 0.28 26.13 14.11
CA ALA A 29 0.66 26.16 12.70
C ALA A 29 -0.59 26.42 11.85
N THR A 30 -0.62 27.58 11.21
CA THR A 30 -1.47 27.90 10.06
C THR A 30 -1.22 26.88 8.96
N VAL A 31 -2.29 26.27 8.43
CA VAL A 31 -2.26 25.19 7.42
C VAL A 31 -1.62 25.69 6.11
N PRO A 32 -0.39 25.27 5.77
CA PRO A 32 0.15 25.49 4.45
C PRO A 32 -0.30 24.34 3.55
N LEU A 33 -0.73 24.65 2.33
CA LEU A 33 -0.86 23.69 1.22
C LEU A 33 0.50 23.23 0.67
N SER A 34 1.49 23.14 1.55
CA SER A 34 2.87 22.76 1.27
C SER A 34 3.23 21.71 2.30
N ASP A 35 3.43 20.50 1.81
CA ASP A 35 4.21 19.51 2.52
C ASP A 35 5.54 20.17 2.91
N ASN A 36 5.83 20.26 4.20
CA ASN A 36 7.02 20.95 4.69
C ASN A 36 8.27 20.11 4.35
N PHE A 37 8.67 20.18 3.07
CA PHE A 37 9.76 19.50 2.35
C PHE A 37 11.17 20.00 2.72
N ALA A 38 11.30 20.90 3.70
CA ALA A 38 12.51 21.71 3.84
C ALA A 38 13.74 21.03 4.48
N ASP A 39 13.80 19.70 4.65
CA ASP A 39 14.98 19.10 5.30
C ASP A 39 15.32 17.64 4.90
N THR A 40 15.41 17.35 3.60
CA THR A 40 16.12 16.13 3.12
C THR A 40 17.13 16.49 2.05
N THR A 41 18.36 16.80 2.47
CA THR A 41 19.51 16.85 1.56
C THR A 41 19.79 15.44 1.02
N ASN A 42 19.61 15.28 -0.30
CA ASN A 42 19.74 14.04 -1.06
C ASN A 42 20.97 13.17 -0.70
N THR A 43 20.73 12.03 -0.08
CA THR A 43 21.60 10.85 -0.22
C THR A 43 20.73 9.63 -0.49
N TYR A 44 20.78 9.08 -1.71
CA TYR A 44 20.25 7.76 -2.02
C TYR A 44 20.97 6.73 -1.14
N GLN A 45 20.34 6.35 -0.04
CA GLN A 45 20.93 5.44 0.93
C GLN A 45 20.78 4.00 0.45
N ARG A 46 21.90 3.40 0.02
CA ARG A 46 21.99 1.99 -0.35
C ARG A 46 21.72 1.08 0.85
N SER A 47 21.16 -0.10 0.60
CA SER A 47 20.86 -1.08 1.64
C SER A 47 22.11 -1.87 2.07
N GLY A 48 22.96 -2.28 1.11
CA GLY A 48 24.19 -3.02 1.39
C GLY A 48 24.97 -3.42 0.14
N SER A 49 26.29 -3.57 0.26
CA SER A 49 27.19 -3.89 -0.86
C SER A 49 27.11 -5.34 -1.33
N ALA A 50 26.80 -6.28 -0.44
CA ALA A 50 26.70 -7.70 -0.76
C ALA A 50 25.26 -8.17 -1.07
N GLY A 51 24.26 -7.30 -0.90
CA GLY A 51 22.84 -7.64 -0.96
C GLY A 51 22.03 -6.74 -0.02
N TYR A 52 20.74 -7.01 0.13
CA TYR A 52 19.91 -6.30 1.10
C TYR A 52 20.30 -6.64 2.54
N VAL A 53 20.27 -5.62 3.41
CA VAL A 53 20.55 -5.74 4.85
C VAL A 53 19.27 -5.43 5.62
N MET A 54 18.95 -6.25 6.62
CA MET A 54 17.76 -6.05 7.45
C MET A 54 17.82 -4.69 8.17
N GLY A 55 16.68 -4.01 8.28
CA GLY A 55 16.53 -2.67 8.84
C GLY A 55 17.06 -1.53 7.97
N LYS A 56 17.63 -1.82 6.79
CA LYS A 56 18.05 -0.79 5.83
C LYS A 56 16.94 -0.49 4.81
N PRO A 57 16.96 0.68 4.14
CA PRO A 57 15.91 1.04 3.21
C PRO A 57 15.71 0.03 2.08
N LEU A 58 14.46 -0.23 1.71
CA LEU A 58 14.08 -0.91 0.47
C LEU A 58 14.22 0.09 -0.68
N LEU A 59 15.05 -0.24 -1.67
CA LEU A 59 15.35 0.67 -2.77
C LEU A 59 14.19 0.63 -3.77
N THR A 60 13.57 1.78 -4.01
CA THR A 60 12.44 1.92 -4.93
C THR A 60 12.59 3.22 -5.72
N GLY A 61 11.88 3.34 -6.83
CA GLY A 61 11.89 4.55 -7.62
C GLY A 61 11.02 4.44 -8.86
N ARG A 62 11.11 5.46 -9.71
CA ARG A 62 10.40 5.51 -10.98
C ARG A 62 11.38 5.40 -12.14
N ALA A 63 11.30 4.31 -12.90
CA ALA A 63 12.06 4.14 -14.13
C ALA A 63 11.64 5.20 -15.16
N GLU A 64 12.62 5.93 -15.65
CA GLU A 64 12.47 6.94 -16.70
C GLU A 64 13.01 6.39 -18.01
N TYR A 65 12.21 6.55 -19.06
CA TYR A 65 12.55 6.14 -20.41
C TYR A 65 12.61 7.38 -21.30
N ASN A 66 13.54 7.39 -22.24
CA ASN A 66 13.59 8.43 -23.26
C ASN A 66 12.32 8.36 -24.12
N GLY A 67 11.53 9.44 -24.12
CA GLY A 67 10.23 9.48 -24.80
C GLY A 67 10.30 9.32 -26.34
N THR A 68 11.47 9.46 -26.95
CA THR A 68 11.67 9.32 -28.40
C THR A 68 12.26 7.96 -28.76
N THR A 69 13.27 7.48 -28.03
CA THR A 69 13.96 6.22 -28.36
C THR A 69 13.39 5.01 -27.61
N GLY A 70 12.58 5.23 -26.57
CA GLY A 70 12.08 4.18 -25.67
C GLY A 70 13.17 3.53 -24.82
N GLN A 71 14.41 4.04 -24.86
CA GLN A 71 15.52 3.48 -24.11
C GLN A 71 15.45 3.88 -22.64
N PHE A 72 15.81 2.97 -21.75
CA PHE A 72 16.00 3.26 -20.34
C PHE A 72 17.02 4.39 -20.15
N ASN A 73 16.66 5.38 -19.36
CA ASN A 73 17.53 6.51 -19.02
C ASN A 73 18.13 6.29 -17.63
N GLN A 74 17.28 6.30 -16.61
CA GLN A 74 17.67 6.13 -15.22
C GLN A 74 16.44 5.78 -14.37
N VAL A 75 16.65 5.45 -13.11
CA VAL A 75 15.59 5.43 -12.09
C VAL A 75 15.64 6.71 -11.28
N ASP A 76 14.53 7.45 -11.29
CA ASP A 76 14.32 8.59 -10.40
C ASP A 76 14.04 8.06 -8.98
N VAL A 77 14.96 8.39 -8.07
CA VAL A 77 14.97 7.94 -6.67
C VAL A 77 14.71 9.08 -5.69
N ILE A 78 14.18 10.22 -6.15
CA ILE A 78 13.67 11.24 -5.21
C ILE A 78 12.55 10.64 -4.34
N SER A 79 12.41 11.15 -3.12
CA SER A 79 11.50 10.59 -2.12
C SER A 79 10.04 10.52 -2.59
N GLU A 80 9.62 11.41 -3.49
CA GLU A 80 8.27 11.43 -4.06
C GLU A 80 7.99 10.23 -4.98
N LYS A 81 9.03 9.72 -5.64
CA LYS A 81 8.96 8.55 -6.55
C LYS A 81 9.24 7.23 -5.86
N GLN A 82 9.62 7.26 -4.59
CA GLN A 82 9.85 6.06 -3.79
C GLN A 82 8.54 5.52 -3.19
N ILE A 83 8.54 4.24 -2.82
CA ILE A 83 7.49 3.67 -1.99
C ILE A 83 7.67 4.14 -0.54
N ALA A 84 6.58 4.57 0.07
CA ALA A 84 6.50 4.89 1.48
C ALA A 84 5.25 4.27 2.11
N ILE A 85 5.28 4.13 3.43
CA ILE A 85 4.08 3.94 4.25
C ILE A 85 3.74 5.25 4.97
N TRP A 86 2.53 5.33 5.51
CA TRP A 86 2.13 6.44 6.35
C TRP A 86 3.08 6.59 7.54
N ARG A 87 3.47 7.82 7.85
CA ARG A 87 3.99 8.23 9.15
C ARG A 87 2.92 9.12 9.78
N PRO A 88 2.17 8.63 10.77
CA PRO A 88 1.06 9.38 11.34
C PRO A 88 1.52 10.75 11.85
N GLY A 89 0.76 11.80 11.55
CA GLY A 89 0.98 13.13 12.11
C GLY A 89 0.66 13.18 13.61
N VAL A 90 0.89 14.33 14.24
CA VAL A 90 0.66 14.53 15.68
C VAL A 90 -0.78 14.29 16.13
N ASN A 91 -1.74 14.52 15.24
CA ASN A 91 -3.18 14.31 15.46
C ASN A 91 -3.69 13.01 14.80
N GLY A 92 -2.79 12.23 14.20
CA GLY A 92 -3.12 11.01 13.46
C GLY A 92 -3.91 11.25 12.17
N LEU A 93 -4.13 12.50 11.74
CA LEU A 93 -4.91 12.81 10.54
C LEU A 93 -4.06 12.67 9.27
N CYS A 94 -4.70 12.29 8.15
CA CYS A 94 -4.01 12.14 6.87
C CYS A 94 -3.46 13.46 6.31
N VAL A 95 -4.06 14.60 6.68
CA VAL A 95 -3.59 15.93 6.27
C VAL A 95 -2.20 16.28 6.83
N ASP A 96 -1.88 15.76 8.02
CA ASP A 96 -0.59 15.97 8.69
C ASP A 96 0.31 14.73 8.62
N ALA A 97 -0.13 13.69 7.90
CA ALA A 97 0.63 12.46 7.76
C ALA A 97 1.80 12.69 6.81
N LEU A 98 2.95 12.13 7.18
CA LEU A 98 4.18 12.22 6.41
C LEU A 98 4.48 10.85 5.78
N ARG A 99 5.51 10.82 4.94
CA ARG A 99 5.99 9.57 4.33
C ARG A 99 7.08 8.97 5.20
N GLN A 100 7.01 7.67 5.44
CA GLN A 100 8.11 6.89 6.03
C GLN A 100 8.64 5.91 4.98
N PRO A 101 9.94 5.96 4.67
CA PRO A 101 10.57 4.98 3.79
C PRO A 101 10.41 3.56 4.31
N VAL A 102 10.17 2.62 3.39
CA VAL A 102 10.09 1.20 3.71
C VAL A 102 11.47 0.65 4.03
N THR A 103 11.58 -0.14 5.09
CA THR A 103 12.80 -0.88 5.46
C THR A 103 12.69 -2.33 5.02
N PHE A 104 13.81 -2.92 4.58
CA PHE A 104 13.91 -4.32 4.27
C PHE A 104 14.08 -5.15 5.55
N GLY A 105 13.41 -6.29 5.64
CA GLY A 105 13.52 -7.27 6.72
C GLY A 105 12.33 -7.36 7.67
N ASP A 106 11.53 -6.31 7.79
CA ASP A 106 10.39 -6.25 8.70
C ASP A 106 9.09 -5.93 7.94
N ASP A 107 8.03 -6.66 8.29
CA ASP A 107 6.68 -6.27 7.90
C ASP A 107 6.30 -4.95 8.59
N ALA A 108 5.52 -4.13 7.92
CA ALA A 108 5.11 -2.84 8.44
C ALA A 108 3.62 -2.59 8.21
N LEU A 109 2.99 -1.94 9.18
CA LEU A 109 1.61 -1.45 9.10
C LEU A 109 1.58 -0.06 9.68
N SER A 110 0.98 0.87 8.94
CA SER A 110 0.74 2.22 9.41
C SER A 110 -0.52 2.78 8.76
N GLY A 111 -1.05 3.87 9.29
CA GLY A 111 -2.25 4.48 8.77
C GLY A 111 -2.46 5.91 9.26
N CYS A 112 -3.47 6.55 8.70
CA CYS A 112 -3.92 7.87 9.10
C CYS A 112 -5.44 7.94 9.09
N ALA A 113 -5.98 8.94 9.77
CA ALA A 113 -7.40 9.16 9.92
C ALA A 113 -7.90 10.27 8.99
N LEU A 114 -8.98 10.00 8.27
CA LEU A 114 -9.78 10.98 7.55
C LEU A 114 -11.03 11.32 8.34
N ARG A 115 -11.39 12.60 8.32
CA ARG A 115 -12.59 13.11 8.97
C ARG A 115 -13.58 13.51 7.90
N LEU A 116 -14.66 12.73 7.77
CA LEU A 116 -15.66 12.93 6.74
C LEU A 116 -17.02 13.23 7.38
N THR A 117 -17.82 13.97 6.64
CA THR A 117 -19.21 14.28 6.96
C THR A 117 -20.14 13.38 6.16
N PHE A 118 -21.43 13.40 6.50
CA PHE A 118 -22.44 12.70 5.70
C PHE A 118 -22.47 13.19 4.24
N SER A 119 -22.23 14.48 4.01
CA SER A 119 -22.21 15.03 2.64
C SER A 119 -21.07 14.46 1.80
N ASP A 120 -19.93 14.11 2.40
CA ASP A 120 -18.78 13.55 1.69
C ASP A 120 -19.01 12.09 1.25
N LEU A 121 -19.98 11.41 1.88
CA LEU A 121 -20.40 10.04 1.57
C LEU A 121 -21.74 9.98 0.80
N ASN A 122 -22.38 11.12 0.56
CA ASN A 122 -23.70 11.16 -0.04
C ASN A 122 -23.64 11.63 -1.50
N ASN A 123 -23.84 10.70 -2.44
CA ASN A 123 -23.79 10.94 -3.89
C ASN A 123 -22.43 11.42 -4.43
N THR A 124 -21.36 11.30 -3.65
CA THR A 124 -19.98 11.69 -4.01
C THR A 124 -18.99 10.52 -3.92
N CYS A 125 -19.50 9.28 -3.98
CA CYS A 125 -18.67 8.09 -3.79
C CYS A 125 -17.62 7.93 -4.90
N THR A 126 -17.91 8.37 -6.13
CA THR A 126 -16.93 8.33 -7.23
C THR A 126 -15.76 9.26 -6.95
N GLU A 127 -16.04 10.50 -6.57
CA GLU A 127 -15.02 11.51 -6.25
C GLU A 127 -14.22 11.10 -5.02
N LEU A 128 -14.90 10.62 -3.97
CA LEU A 128 -14.23 10.13 -2.76
C LEU A 128 -13.30 8.96 -3.11
N ARG A 129 -13.75 8.01 -3.92
CA ARG A 129 -12.93 6.87 -4.32
C ARG A 129 -11.70 7.31 -5.11
N GLN A 130 -11.84 8.21 -6.06
CA GLN A 130 -10.71 8.76 -6.82
C GLN A 130 -9.71 9.48 -5.90
N LEU A 131 -10.20 10.26 -4.95
CA LEU A 131 -9.37 10.95 -3.96
C LEU A 131 -8.57 9.96 -3.11
N LEU A 132 -9.21 8.89 -2.62
CA LEU A 132 -8.56 7.88 -1.78
C LEU A 132 -7.55 7.06 -2.59
N THR A 133 -7.89 6.66 -3.82
CA THR A 133 -6.94 6.00 -4.74
C THR A 133 -5.71 6.87 -4.97
N ASN A 134 -5.89 8.16 -5.27
CA ASN A 134 -4.77 9.08 -5.47
C ASN A 134 -3.88 9.20 -4.21
N HIS A 135 -4.49 9.27 -3.01
CA HIS A 135 -3.72 9.30 -1.76
C HIS A 135 -2.88 8.03 -1.55
N LEU A 136 -3.44 6.86 -1.82
CA LEU A 136 -2.73 5.58 -1.73
C LEU A 136 -1.66 5.43 -2.83
N ASP A 137 -1.92 5.97 -4.02
CA ASP A 137 -0.97 5.94 -5.15
C ASP A 137 0.24 6.82 -4.93
N VAL A 138 0.07 7.97 -4.28
CA VAL A 138 1.19 8.86 -3.91
C VAL A 138 2.18 8.14 -2.99
N LEU A 139 1.70 7.33 -2.05
CA LEU A 139 2.56 6.49 -1.21
C LEU A 139 3.30 5.41 -2.01
N MET A 140 2.63 4.86 -3.02
CA MET A 140 3.12 3.77 -3.84
C MET A 140 3.67 4.26 -5.20
N ALA A 141 4.26 5.45 -5.28
CA ALA A 141 4.58 6.08 -6.57
C ALA A 141 5.60 5.32 -7.46
N ALA A 142 6.38 4.41 -6.89
CA ALA A 142 7.40 3.65 -7.61
C ALA A 142 6.79 2.65 -8.60
N ASN A 143 7.44 2.48 -9.75
CA ASN A 143 7.15 1.39 -10.69
C ASN A 143 8.28 0.35 -10.75
N VAL A 144 9.38 0.58 -10.03
CA VAL A 144 10.48 -0.37 -9.92
C VAL A 144 11.01 -0.48 -8.49
N VAL A 145 11.46 -1.67 -8.13
CA VAL A 145 12.14 -2.01 -6.88
C VAL A 145 13.54 -2.51 -7.20
N GLY A 146 14.51 -2.20 -6.35
CA GLY A 146 15.88 -2.65 -6.56
C GLY A 146 16.02 -4.14 -6.28
N ARG A 147 16.66 -4.86 -7.19
CA ARG A 147 17.00 -6.28 -7.03
C ARG A 147 18.04 -6.50 -5.95
N TYR A 148 19.02 -5.60 -5.85
CA TYR A 148 20.17 -5.70 -4.97
C TYR A 148 20.21 -4.56 -3.95
N GLY A 149 20.94 -4.74 -2.85
CA GLY A 149 21.14 -3.67 -1.88
C GLY A 149 22.04 -2.52 -2.37
N TYR A 150 22.74 -2.69 -3.49
CA TYR A 150 23.71 -1.72 -4.05
C TYR A 150 23.32 -1.21 -5.44
N ASN A 151 22.03 -1.18 -5.76
CA ASN A 151 21.50 -0.75 -7.05
C ASN A 151 22.15 0.53 -7.62
N ASP A 152 22.41 0.49 -8.92
CA ASP A 152 22.79 1.66 -9.72
C ASP A 152 21.54 2.17 -10.45
N VAL A 153 21.26 3.47 -10.30
CA VAL A 153 20.11 4.13 -10.93
C VAL A 153 20.21 4.13 -12.46
N ASN A 154 21.40 3.98 -13.03
CA ASN A 154 21.63 3.99 -14.48
C ASN A 154 21.65 2.57 -15.09
N ASN A 155 21.44 1.51 -14.30
CA ASN A 155 21.49 0.14 -14.78
C ASN A 155 20.14 -0.56 -14.63
N GLU A 156 19.36 -0.63 -15.70
CA GLU A 156 18.03 -1.25 -15.74
C GLU A 156 18.00 -2.67 -15.17
N ASN A 157 19.04 -3.48 -15.42
CA ASN A 157 19.10 -4.88 -14.98
C ASN A 157 19.16 -5.06 -13.46
N MET A 158 19.44 -3.98 -12.72
CA MET A 158 19.41 -4.00 -11.26
C MET A 158 18.00 -3.74 -10.72
N TRP A 159 17.04 -3.35 -11.55
CA TRP A 159 15.69 -3.00 -11.13
C TRP A 159 14.67 -4.03 -11.61
N ILE A 160 13.64 -4.27 -10.80
CA ILE A 160 12.55 -5.19 -11.08
C ILE A 160 11.26 -4.39 -11.14
N PRO A 161 10.39 -4.61 -12.15
CA PRO A 161 9.11 -3.94 -12.21
C PRO A 161 8.24 -4.29 -11.00
N VAL A 162 7.59 -3.28 -10.45
CA VAL A 162 6.56 -3.46 -9.43
C VAL A 162 5.23 -3.68 -10.15
N LEU A 163 4.65 -4.86 -9.96
CA LEU A 163 3.32 -5.17 -10.47
C LEU A 163 2.26 -4.49 -9.60
N ARG A 164 1.12 -4.11 -10.19
CA ARG A 164 0.04 -3.42 -9.47
C ARG A 164 -1.31 -3.99 -9.83
N GLN A 165 -2.16 -4.19 -8.83
CA GLN A 165 -3.56 -4.49 -9.02
C GLN A 165 -4.22 -3.37 -9.80
N ASN A 166 -4.92 -3.75 -10.87
CA ASN A 166 -5.69 -2.79 -11.63
C ASN A 166 -6.95 -2.39 -10.86
N LEU A 167 -6.98 -1.15 -10.38
CA LEU A 167 -8.16 -0.53 -9.79
C LEU A 167 -9.08 0.10 -10.85
N ASN A 168 -8.90 -0.22 -12.14
CA ASN A 168 -9.83 0.20 -13.19
C ASN A 168 -11.22 -0.37 -12.89
N LEU A 169 -11.98 0.45 -12.21
CA LEU A 169 -13.40 0.31 -11.92
C LEU A 169 -14.24 0.66 -13.16
N SER A 170 -13.71 0.42 -14.35
CA SER A 170 -14.41 0.58 -15.63
C SER A 170 -14.67 -0.75 -16.34
N ASN A 171 -14.18 -1.88 -15.82
CA ASN A 171 -14.21 -3.17 -16.53
C ASN A 171 -14.55 -4.36 -15.61
N SER A 172 -15.59 -4.31 -14.78
CA SER A 172 -16.23 -5.60 -14.44
C SER A 172 -16.90 -6.12 -15.70
N GLU A 173 -16.66 -7.40 -16.00
CA GLU A 173 -17.59 -8.20 -16.77
C GLU A 173 -18.99 -7.97 -16.23
N VAL A 174 -19.76 -7.18 -16.97
CA VAL A 174 -21.20 -7.20 -16.82
C VAL A 174 -21.62 -8.56 -17.37
N VAL A 175 -21.88 -9.52 -16.49
CA VAL A 175 -22.70 -10.68 -16.84
C VAL A 175 -24.12 -10.15 -17.01
N VAL A 176 -24.39 -9.56 -18.17
CA VAL A 176 -25.73 -9.15 -18.59
C VAL A 176 -26.50 -10.42 -18.90
N LEU A 177 -27.33 -10.86 -17.96
CA LEU A 177 -28.47 -11.72 -18.29
C LEU A 177 -29.62 -10.81 -18.76
N ASP A 178 -29.52 -10.28 -19.97
CA ASP A 178 -30.63 -9.60 -20.65
C ASP A 178 -30.50 -9.81 -22.16
N ASN A 179 -31.54 -10.44 -22.70
CA ASN A 179 -31.80 -10.65 -24.12
C ASN A 179 -32.58 -9.46 -24.66
N SER A 180 -31.92 -8.33 -24.94
CA SER A 180 -32.51 -7.27 -25.75
C SER A 180 -31.46 -6.38 -26.42
N THR A 181 -31.79 -6.01 -27.64
CA THR A 181 -30.95 -5.52 -28.71
C THR A 181 -30.42 -4.09 -28.52
N GLY A 182 -29.11 -3.90 -28.76
CA GLY A 182 -28.52 -2.62 -29.19
C GLY A 182 -27.81 -1.80 -28.10
N LEU A 183 -26.52 -2.08 -27.85
CA LEU A 183 -25.69 -1.30 -26.94
C LEU A 183 -24.76 -0.33 -27.70
N ASN A 184 -25.08 0.96 -27.63
CA ASN A 184 -24.07 2.01 -27.69
C ASN A 184 -23.30 1.97 -26.36
N ALA A 185 -22.03 1.58 -26.41
CA ALA A 185 -21.17 1.50 -25.23
C ALA A 185 -20.91 2.91 -24.65
N THR A 186 -21.75 3.31 -23.70
CA THR A 186 -21.39 4.35 -22.75
C THR A 186 -20.53 3.68 -21.69
N THR A 187 -19.34 4.24 -21.43
CA THR A 187 -18.42 3.79 -20.38
C THR A 187 -19.11 3.98 -19.03
N GLN A 188 -19.79 2.95 -18.54
CA GLN A 188 -20.51 3.00 -17.27
C GLN A 188 -19.53 2.69 -16.14
N GLU A 189 -19.33 3.68 -15.27
CA GLU A 189 -18.53 3.55 -14.05
C GLU A 189 -19.09 2.43 -13.17
N LEU A 190 -18.21 1.60 -12.59
CA LEU A 190 -18.63 0.56 -11.64
C LEU A 190 -19.30 1.20 -10.42
N ARG A 191 -20.62 1.09 -10.39
CA ARG A 191 -21.44 1.38 -9.21
C ARG A 191 -21.45 0.12 -8.35
N SER A 192 -20.87 0.19 -7.17
CA SER A 192 -21.19 -0.81 -6.15
C SER A 192 -22.66 -0.67 -5.77
N TRP A 193 -23.34 -1.75 -5.38
CA TRP A 193 -24.69 -1.65 -4.82
C TRP A 193 -24.73 -0.65 -3.65
N SER A 194 -23.62 -0.55 -2.91
CA SER A 194 -23.45 0.42 -1.83
C SER A 194 -23.53 1.88 -2.32
N ASP A 195 -23.08 2.19 -3.53
CA ASP A 195 -23.13 3.54 -4.10
C ASP A 195 -24.57 4.01 -4.41
N SER A 196 -25.53 3.06 -4.45
CA SER A 196 -26.96 3.37 -4.58
C SER A 196 -27.64 3.62 -3.22
N VAL A 197 -26.93 3.39 -2.12
CA VAL A 197 -27.42 3.61 -0.76
C VAL A 197 -26.83 4.92 -0.24
N THR A 198 -27.72 5.86 0.09
CA THR A 198 -27.35 7.16 0.64
C THR A 198 -26.45 7.01 1.88
N GLY A 199 -25.27 7.62 1.86
CA GLY A 199 -24.35 7.65 3.00
C GLY A 199 -23.49 6.39 3.16
N ILE A 200 -23.41 5.53 2.14
CA ILE A 200 -22.49 4.39 2.07
C ILE A 200 -21.67 4.48 0.78
N CYS A 201 -20.35 4.31 0.89
CA CYS A 201 -19.46 4.25 -0.27
C CYS A 201 -18.51 3.05 -0.17
N LEU A 202 -18.38 2.28 -1.24
CA LEU A 202 -17.28 1.31 -1.37
C LEU A 202 -16.02 2.05 -1.83
N VAL A 203 -14.97 2.04 -1.01
CA VAL A 203 -13.72 2.77 -1.27
C VAL A 203 -12.48 1.94 -0.96
N PRO A 204 -11.32 2.22 -1.61
CA PRO A 204 -10.07 1.63 -1.19
C PRO A 204 -9.63 2.27 0.14
N ASP A 205 -9.45 1.45 1.15
CA ASP A 205 -9.03 1.92 2.48
C ASP A 205 -7.61 1.50 2.86
N THR A 206 -7.06 0.52 2.15
CA THR A 206 -5.77 -0.07 2.46
C THR A 206 -4.99 -0.32 1.19
N VAL A 207 -3.71 0.07 1.18
CA VAL A 207 -2.75 -0.34 0.15
C VAL A 207 -1.69 -1.22 0.76
N ASN A 208 -1.34 -2.29 0.08
CA ASN A 208 -0.39 -3.28 0.56
C ASN A 208 0.69 -3.55 -0.48
N LEU A 209 1.94 -3.38 -0.08
CA LEU A 209 3.11 -3.76 -0.84
C LEU A 209 3.58 -5.15 -0.39
N GLN A 210 3.56 -6.11 -1.31
CA GLN A 210 4.18 -7.41 -1.11
C GLN A 210 5.54 -7.43 -1.81
N VAL A 211 6.59 -7.79 -1.10
CA VAL A 211 7.94 -7.94 -1.65
C VAL A 211 8.39 -9.37 -1.47
N LEU A 212 8.63 -10.05 -2.59
CA LEU A 212 9.19 -11.39 -2.61
C LEU A 212 10.72 -11.27 -2.63
N TYR A 213 11.40 -11.95 -1.72
CA TYR A 213 12.85 -11.95 -1.65
C TYR A 213 13.40 -13.34 -1.35
N ALA A 214 14.66 -13.59 -1.70
CA ALA A 214 15.33 -14.86 -1.43
C ALA A 214 16.79 -14.68 -1.04
N GLN A 215 17.35 -15.71 -0.40
CA GLN A 215 18.78 -15.81 -0.20
C GLN A 215 19.43 -16.46 -1.43
N THR A 216 20.19 -15.68 -2.21
CA THR A 216 20.83 -16.15 -3.45
C THR A 216 22.27 -16.60 -3.27
N GLY A 217 22.84 -16.42 -2.07
CA GLY A 217 24.18 -16.87 -1.74
C GLY A 217 24.63 -16.42 -0.36
N ALA A 218 25.94 -16.43 -0.13
CA ALA A 218 26.58 -15.86 1.05
C ALA A 218 27.96 -15.29 0.69
N VAL A 219 28.32 -14.17 1.33
CA VAL A 219 29.65 -13.54 1.20
C VAL A 219 30.24 -13.44 2.61
N ASN A 220 31.44 -14.00 2.81
CA ASN A 220 32.10 -14.05 4.12
C ASN A 220 31.22 -14.65 5.25
N GLY A 221 30.37 -15.63 4.92
CA GLY A 221 29.45 -16.26 5.86
C GLY A 221 28.15 -15.48 6.12
N TYR A 222 27.99 -14.27 5.58
CA TYR A 222 26.75 -13.51 5.67
C TYR A 222 25.82 -13.80 4.49
N PRO A 223 24.51 -14.05 4.72
CA PRO A 223 23.56 -14.32 3.66
C PRO A 223 23.41 -13.11 2.73
N ARG A 224 23.36 -13.39 1.43
CA ARG A 224 23.05 -12.40 0.39
C ARG A 224 21.57 -12.46 0.07
N TYR A 225 20.83 -11.41 0.39
CA TYR A 225 19.42 -11.28 0.06
C TYR A 225 19.21 -10.43 -1.19
N GLU A 226 18.30 -10.90 -2.05
CA GLU A 226 17.87 -10.23 -3.28
C GLU A 226 16.35 -10.21 -3.35
N VAL A 227 15.81 -9.10 -3.87
CA VAL A 227 14.39 -9.00 -4.21
C VAL A 227 14.18 -9.74 -5.52
N LEU A 228 13.13 -10.56 -5.58
CA LEU A 228 12.74 -11.32 -6.77
C LEU A 228 11.53 -10.72 -7.48
N GLY A 229 10.68 -9.99 -6.74
CA GLY A 229 9.47 -9.38 -7.26
C GLY A 229 8.80 -8.48 -6.23
N ALA A 230 7.93 -7.59 -6.70
CA ALA A 230 7.06 -6.79 -5.85
C ALA A 230 5.69 -6.64 -6.49
N TYR A 231 4.65 -6.65 -5.65
CA TYR A 231 3.26 -6.52 -6.06
C TYR A 231 2.52 -5.56 -5.12
N ILE A 232 1.77 -4.63 -5.68
CA ILE A 232 0.90 -3.71 -4.93
C ILE A 232 -0.54 -4.14 -5.13
N ASN A 233 -1.27 -4.34 -4.04
CA ASN A 233 -2.71 -4.54 -4.06
C ASN A 233 -3.42 -3.64 -3.06
N TYR A 234 -4.74 -3.55 -3.20
CA TYR A 234 -5.61 -2.71 -2.41
C TYR A 234 -6.73 -3.53 -1.81
N SER A 235 -7.14 -3.13 -0.62
CA SER A 235 -8.34 -3.63 0.03
C SER A 235 -9.45 -2.58 -0.08
N MET A 236 -10.67 -3.06 -0.33
CA MET A 236 -11.87 -2.22 -0.47
C MET A 236 -12.78 -2.44 0.73
N SER A 237 -13.36 -1.36 1.26
CA SER A 237 -14.35 -1.45 2.34
C SER A 237 -15.51 -0.48 2.14
N ASN A 238 -16.65 -0.84 2.75
CA ASN A 238 -17.84 0.00 2.75
C ASN A 238 -17.73 0.99 3.91
N TRP A 239 -17.55 2.27 3.60
CA TRP A 239 -17.58 3.34 4.57
C TRP A 239 -19.00 3.85 4.72
N SER A 240 -19.50 3.89 5.95
CA SER A 240 -20.81 4.44 6.28
C SER A 240 -20.77 5.28 7.55
N MET A 241 -21.66 6.26 7.61
CA MET A 241 -21.86 7.08 8.80
C MET A 241 -22.73 6.34 9.82
N ASP A 242 -22.32 6.38 11.08
CA ASP A 242 -23.07 5.81 12.18
C ASP A 242 -24.05 6.83 12.77
N CYS A 243 -25.25 6.86 12.20
CA CYS A 243 -26.29 7.85 12.53
C CYS A 243 -27.49 7.28 13.29
N MET A 244 -27.35 6.10 13.88
CA MET A 244 -28.44 5.48 14.64
C MET A 244 -28.16 5.60 16.15
N GLY A 245 -28.86 6.49 16.85
CA GLY A 245 -28.79 6.61 18.31
C GLY A 245 -29.42 7.89 18.88
N VAL A 246 -29.84 7.84 20.15
CA VAL A 246 -30.53 8.94 20.88
C VAL A 246 -29.63 10.18 21.08
N ASN A 247 -28.30 9.98 21.07
CA ASN A 247 -27.27 11.04 21.19
C ASN A 247 -26.39 11.18 19.93
N ARG A 248 -26.76 10.53 18.82
CA ARG A 248 -26.03 10.64 17.55
C ARG A 248 -26.77 11.62 16.66
N GLY A 249 -26.04 12.50 15.98
CA GLY A 249 -26.68 13.47 15.10
C GLY A 249 -27.31 12.78 13.88
N ARG A 250 -28.26 13.47 13.24
CA ARG A 250 -28.98 12.94 12.07
C ARG A 250 -28.02 12.73 10.89
N CYS A 251 -28.20 11.67 10.10
CA CYS A 251 -27.56 11.51 8.79
C CYS A 251 -28.42 12.21 7.74
N ASP A 252 -28.28 13.52 7.68
CA ASP A 252 -28.88 14.31 6.60
C ASP A 252 -27.83 15.25 6.02
N SER A 253 -28.12 15.81 4.84
CA SER A 253 -27.23 16.76 4.16
C SER A 253 -27.00 18.06 4.94
N THR A 254 -27.78 18.29 6.00
CA THR A 254 -27.63 19.46 6.89
C THR A 254 -26.84 19.14 8.16
N SER A 255 -26.38 17.89 8.31
CA SER A 255 -25.69 17.44 9.50
C SER A 255 -24.19 17.75 9.44
N ASN A 256 -23.69 18.40 10.49
CA ASN A 256 -22.25 18.65 10.68
C ASN A 256 -21.56 17.51 11.45
N ASN A 257 -22.14 16.31 11.43
CA ASN A 257 -21.55 15.17 12.12
C ASN A 257 -20.31 14.74 11.36
N VAL A 258 -19.18 14.73 12.04
CA VAL A 258 -17.90 14.30 11.50
C VAL A 258 -17.57 12.94 12.09
N GLN A 259 -17.36 11.96 11.24
CA GLN A 259 -16.87 10.63 11.62
C GLN A 259 -15.46 10.42 11.11
N THR A 260 -14.73 9.56 11.81
CA THR A 260 -13.36 9.21 11.45
C THR A 260 -13.31 7.89 10.69
N PHE A 261 -12.59 7.86 9.58
CA PHE A 261 -12.32 6.70 8.74
C PHE A 261 -10.81 6.51 8.64
N ILE A 262 -10.34 5.27 8.59
CA ILE A 262 -8.90 4.98 8.62
C ILE A 262 -8.44 4.59 7.22
N LEU A 263 -7.36 5.22 6.76
CA LEU A 263 -6.56 4.77 5.64
C LEU A 263 -5.32 4.05 6.15
N SER A 264 -5.02 2.90 5.57
CA SER A 264 -3.90 2.06 5.97
C SER A 264 -2.94 1.81 4.82
N SER A 265 -1.67 1.63 5.16
CA SER A 265 -0.59 1.23 4.26
C SER A 265 0.20 0.11 4.92
N THR A 266 0.38 -1.00 4.23
CA THR A 266 1.10 -2.17 4.73
C THR A 266 2.23 -2.60 3.81
N VAL A 267 3.22 -3.25 4.39
CA VAL A 267 4.32 -3.94 3.72
C VAL A 267 4.39 -5.35 4.27
N THR A 268 4.44 -6.33 3.36
CA THR A 268 4.64 -7.74 3.68
C THR A 268 5.86 -8.26 2.93
N LEU A 269 6.84 -8.80 3.66
CA LEU A 269 8.05 -9.37 3.08
C LEU A 269 7.97 -10.90 3.08
N LEU A 270 7.89 -11.47 1.88
CA LEU A 270 7.78 -12.90 1.67
C LEU A 270 9.15 -13.49 1.35
N LYS A 271 9.67 -14.34 2.25
CA LYS A 271 10.94 -15.04 2.03
C LYS A 271 10.72 -16.33 1.24
N TYR A 272 11.24 -16.38 0.03
CA TYR A 272 11.31 -17.60 -0.79
C TYR A 272 12.56 -18.41 -0.48
N GLN A 273 12.40 -19.74 -0.43
CA GLN A 273 13.48 -20.69 -0.19
C GLN A 273 13.89 -21.33 -1.52
N LEU A 274 15.02 -20.90 -2.07
CA LEU A 274 15.60 -21.51 -3.27
C LEU A 274 16.08 -22.93 -2.91
N HIS A 275 15.36 -23.95 -3.39
CA HIS A 275 15.88 -25.33 -3.37
C HIS A 275 16.89 -25.48 -4.51
N HIS A 276 18.07 -26.02 -4.18
CA HIS A 276 19.23 -26.20 -5.07
C HIS A 276 18.99 -27.00 -6.37
N GLN A 277 17.77 -27.49 -6.64
CA GLN A 277 17.47 -28.32 -7.81
C GLN A 277 16.91 -27.57 -9.03
N PHE A 278 16.62 -26.27 -8.95
CA PHE A 278 16.04 -25.52 -10.07
C PHE A 278 16.77 -24.20 -10.34
N LEU A 279 18.01 -24.28 -10.82
CA LEU A 279 18.69 -23.15 -11.47
C LEU A 279 18.53 -23.30 -12.99
N LYS A 280 17.38 -22.87 -13.51
CA LYS A 280 17.24 -22.35 -14.87
C LYS A 280 16.46 -21.04 -14.82
N ALA A 281 17.04 -20.00 -15.41
CA ALA A 281 16.69 -18.60 -15.26
C ALA A 281 15.32 -18.20 -15.85
N ASP A 282 14.53 -19.14 -16.38
CA ASP A 282 13.29 -18.86 -17.11
C ASP A 282 12.01 -19.11 -16.30
N LEU A 283 12.09 -19.62 -15.06
CA LEU A 283 10.91 -20.04 -14.28
C LEU A 283 10.35 -18.98 -13.31
N ILE A 284 11.01 -17.84 -13.12
CA ILE A 284 10.59 -16.85 -12.10
C ILE A 284 9.37 -16.03 -12.57
N GLN A 285 9.20 -15.80 -13.88
CA GLN A 285 7.99 -15.14 -14.39
C GLN A 285 6.73 -15.98 -14.21
N ASP A 286 6.84 -17.31 -14.33
CA ASP A 286 5.69 -18.22 -14.17
C ASP A 286 5.29 -18.41 -12.70
N VAL A 287 6.25 -18.39 -11.75
CA VAL A 287 5.94 -18.54 -10.31
C VAL A 287 5.17 -17.32 -9.76
N ILE A 288 5.41 -16.13 -10.31
CA ILE A 288 4.66 -14.92 -9.95
C ILE A 288 3.21 -15.04 -10.45
N GLN A 289 2.96 -15.58 -11.65
CA GLN A 289 1.60 -15.82 -12.15
C GLN A 289 0.82 -16.89 -11.38
N ILE A 290 1.51 -17.83 -10.71
CA ILE A 290 0.87 -18.95 -9.99
C ILE A 290 0.61 -18.64 -8.51
N THR A 291 1.29 -17.64 -7.94
CA THR A 291 1.20 -17.31 -6.50
C THR A 291 0.34 -16.07 -6.21
N PHE A 292 -0.09 -15.31 -7.23
CA PHE A 292 -0.94 -14.12 -7.10
C PHE A 292 -2.31 -14.32 -7.74
#